data_AF-A0AAE3YQB7-F1
#
_entry.id   AF-A0AAE3YQB7-F1
#
_cell.length_a   1.000
_cell.length_b   1.000
_cell.length_c   1.000
_cell.angle_alpha   90.00
_cell.angle_beta   90.00
_cell.angle_gamma   90.00
#
_symmetry.space_group_name_H-M   'P 1'
#
loop_
_entity.id
_entity.type
_entity.pdbx_description
1 polymer ?
#
loop_
_entity_poly.entity_id
_entity_poly.type
_entity_poly.pdbx_seq_one_letter_code
_entity_poly.pdbx_strand_id
1 'polypeptide(L)' 'MDVDHLTWLRASACRDGYCVEVAASPSGTFVRDAKDGGHGPVLRFTAEAWTSFVKSLHGSVDGAGRA' A
#
# COMPACT_ATOMS: atom_id res chain seq x y z
N MET A 1 11.67 -14.31 -2.85
CA MET A 1 12.24 -12.95 -2.83
C MET A 1 12.32 -12.54 -1.38
N ASP A 2 13.42 -11.94 -0.99
CA ASP A 2 13.59 -11.42 0.37
C ASP A 2 12.90 -10.04 0.45
N VAL A 3 11.83 -9.98 1.24
CA VAL A 3 11.02 -8.76 1.40
C VAL A 3 11.62 -7.81 2.44
N ASP A 4 12.52 -8.29 3.29
CA ASP A 4 13.17 -7.49 4.33
C ASP A 4 14.21 -6.53 3.74
N HIS A 5 14.75 -6.86 2.57
CA HIS A 5 15.70 -6.03 1.83
C HIS A 5 15.07 -5.04 0.85
N LEU A 6 13.74 -4.88 0.88
CA LEU A 6 13.08 -3.85 0.09
C LEU A 6 13.26 -2.45 0.71
N THR A 7 13.22 -1.42 -0.13
CA THR A 7 13.18 -0.02 0.33
C THR A 7 11.77 0.33 0.79
N TRP A 8 11.53 0.27 2.10
CA TRP A 8 10.24 0.56 2.71
C TRP A 8 10.03 2.06 2.92
N LEU A 9 8.89 2.56 2.45
CA LEU A 9 8.43 3.94 2.64
C LEU A 9 7.33 3.96 3.68
N ARG A 10 7.53 4.74 4.73
CA ARG A 10 6.53 5.01 5.76
C ARG A 10 5.83 6.33 5.47
N ALA A 11 4.51 6.37 5.62
CA ALA A 11 3.75 7.61 5.44
C ALA A 11 4.22 8.70 6.42
N SER A 12 4.40 9.93 5.94
CA SER A 12 4.85 11.08 6.77
C SER A 12 3.82 11.52 7.82
N ALA A 13 2.54 11.28 7.56
CA ALA A 13 1.44 11.54 8.50
C ALA A 13 1.21 10.38 9.49
N CYS A 14 2.07 9.36 9.49
CA CYS A 14 2.04 8.26 10.44
C CYS A 14 2.12 8.77 11.89
N ARG A 15 1.03 8.61 12.63
CA ARG A 15 0.93 8.89 14.07
C ARG A 15 0.02 7.84 14.72
N ASP A 16 0.15 7.66 16.03
CA ASP A 16 -0.76 6.88 16.87
C ASP A 16 -0.94 5.39 16.50
N GLY A 17 0.05 4.81 15.83
CA GLY A 17 0.15 3.36 15.65
C GLY A 17 -0.67 2.77 14.51
N TYR A 18 -1.31 3.56 13.64
CA TYR A 18 -2.07 3.05 12.48
C TYR A 18 -1.31 3.18 11.16
N CYS A 19 0.00 2.94 11.20
CA CYS A 19 0.86 3.23 10.08
C CYS A 19 1.06 2.02 9.17
N VAL A 20 1.08 2.28 7.87
CA VAL A 20 1.47 1.29 6.86
C VAL A 20 2.81 1.67 6.25
N GLU A 21 3.56 0.66 5.86
CA GLU A 21 4.78 0.80 5.07
C GLU A 21 4.54 0.19 3.68
N VAL A 22 5.06 0.85 2.66
CA VAL A 22 4.90 0.44 1.26
C VAL A 22 6.26 0.35 0.60
N ALA A 23 6.51 -0.71 -0.16
CA ALA A 23 7.70 -0.85 -0.98
C ALA A 23 7.33 -1.21 -2.43
N ALA A 24 7.97 -0.54 -3.39
CA ALA A 24 7.81 -0.83 -4.81
C ALA A 24 9.01 -1.64 -5.33
N SER A 25 8.74 -2.61 -6.20
CA SER A 25 9.76 -3.41 -6.88
C SER A 25 9.30 -3.78 -8.30
N PRO A 26 10.19 -4.33 -9.16
CA PRO A 26 9.78 -4.91 -10.43
C PRO A 26 8.74 -6.04 -10.31
N SER A 27 8.65 -6.69 -9.14
CA SER A 27 7.74 -7.81 -8.89
C SER A 27 6.35 -7.38 -8.38
N GLY A 28 6.15 -6.08 -8.13
CA GLY A 28 4.90 -5.52 -7.61
C GLY A 28 5.10 -4.61 -6.40
N THR A 29 3.98 -4.24 -5.78
CA THR A 29 3.91 -3.41 -4.58
C THR A 29 3.69 -4.27 -3.35
N PHE A 30 4.44 -3.99 -2.29
CA PHE A 30 4.35 -4.66 -1.02
C PHE A 30 3.83 -3.70 0.05
N VAL A 31 2.96 -4.18 0.91
CA VAL A 31 2.36 -3.40 2.00
C VAL A 31 2.42 -4.21 3.28
N ARG A 32 2.83 -3.57 4.37
CA ARG A 32 2.79 -4.16 5.71
C ARG A 32 2.35 -3.15 6.76
N ASP A 33 1.84 -3.67 7.86
CA ASP A 33 1.59 -2.87 9.06
C ASP A 33 2.94 -2.54 9.74
N ALA A 34 3.12 -1.28 10.15
CA ALA A 34 4.34 -0.81 10.79
C ALA A 34 4.40 -1.13 12.30
N LYS A 35 3.30 -1.59 12.92
CA LYS A 35 3.18 -1.86 14.37
C LYS A 35 4.19 -2.89 14.86
N ASP A 36 4.48 -3.91 14.07
CA ASP A 36 5.42 -4.99 14.41
C ASP A 36 6.88 -4.61 14.10
N GLY A 37 7.22 -3.32 14.11
CA GLY A 37 8.57 -2.84 13.77
C GLY A 37 8.98 -3.12 12.33
N GLY A 38 8.02 -3.40 11.44
CA GLY A 38 8.28 -3.82 10.07
C GLY A 38 8.41 -5.34 9.89
N HIS A 39 8.23 -6.17 10.92
CA HIS A 39 8.35 -7.63 10.80
C HIS A 39 7.00 -8.35 10.65
N GLY A 40 5.91 -7.59 10.49
CA GLY A 40 4.57 -8.13 10.31
C GLY A 40 4.32 -8.74 8.92
N PRO A 41 3.18 -9.40 8.71
CA PRO A 41 2.81 -9.99 7.43
C PRO A 41 2.85 -8.99 6.28
N VAL A 42 3.37 -9.43 5.14
CA VAL A 42 3.49 -8.62 3.92
C VAL A 42 2.42 -9.02 2.90
N LEU A 43 1.58 -8.08 2.53
CA LEU A 43 0.67 -8.20 1.39
C LEU A 43 1.40 -7.82 0.11
N ARG A 44 1.19 -8.59 -0.97
CA ARG A 44 1.76 -8.31 -2.30
C ARG A 44 0.66 -8.06 -3.30
N PHE A 45 0.79 -6.97 -4.04
CA PHE A 45 -0.08 -6.58 -5.14
C PHE A 45 0.71 -6.55 -6.44
N THR A 46 0.08 -6.90 -7.55
CA THR A 46 0.63 -6.56 -8.87
C THR A 46 0.63 -5.04 -9.04
N ALA A 47 1.50 -4.52 -9.93
CA ALA A 47 1.52 -3.09 -10.22
C ALA A 47 0.16 -2.58 -10.73
N GLU A 48 -0.55 -3.38 -11.52
CA GLU A 48 -1.88 -3.07 -12.03
C GLU A 48 -2.93 -3.00 -10.91
N ALA A 49 -2.97 -4.01 -10.02
CA ALA A 49 -3.91 -4.03 -8.91
C ALA A 49 -3.67 -2.85 -7.95
N TRP A 50 -2.40 -2.54 -7.66
CA TRP A 50 -2.04 -1.39 -6.83
C TRP A 50 -2.49 -0.06 -7.47
N THR A 51 -2.28 0.11 -8.77
CA THR A 51 -2.70 1.31 -9.51
C THR A 51 -4.22 1.46 -9.50
N SER A 52 -4.96 0.37 -9.73
CA SER A 52 -6.42 0.38 -9.69
C SER A 52 -6.95 0.73 -8.30
N PHE A 53 -6.35 0.15 -7.26
CA PHE A 53 -6.64 0.48 -5.86
C PHE A 53 -6.46 1.98 -5.59
N VAL A 54 -5.30 2.55 -5.90
CA VAL A 54 -5.04 3.99 -5.67
C VAL A 54 -6.03 4.87 -6.45
N LYS A 55 -6.32 4.54 -7.72
CA LYS A 55 -7.32 5.26 -8.51
C LYS A 55 -8.71 5.24 -7.87
N SER A 56 -9.11 4.11 -7.28
CA SER A 56 -10.40 4.01 -6.59
C SER A 56 -10.50 4.92 -5.34
N LEU A 57 -9.37 5.20 -4.68
CA LEU A 57 -9.33 6.06 -3.49
C LEU A 57 -9.49 7.54 -3.79
N HIS A 58 -9.09 7.99 -4.99
CA HIS A 58 -9.23 9.39 -5.41
C HIS A 58 -10.66 9.77 -5.78
N GLY A 59 -11.59 8.81 -5.76
CA GLY A 59 -13.00 9.01 -6.07
C GLY A 59 -13.25 9.21 -7.55
N SER A 60 -14.23 8.47 -8.08
CA SER A 60 -15.01 8.94 -9.21
C SER A 60 -15.58 10.32 -8.86
N VAL A 61 -15.01 11.37 -9.44
CA VAL A 61 -15.63 12.71 -9.49
C VAL A 61 -16.77 12.73 -10.50
N ASP A 62 -17.70 11.77 -10.42
CA ASP A 62 -18.96 11.83 -11.13
C ASP A 62 -20.04 11.21 -10.27
N GLY A 63 -20.84 12.08 -9.65
CA GLY A 63 -22.15 11.70 -9.14
C GLY A 63 -23.04 11.31 -10.31
N ALA A 64 -23.06 10.03 -10.66
CA ALA A 64 -24.10 9.45 -11.48
C ALA A 64 -24.47 8.10 -10.88
N GLY A 65 -25.52 8.11 -10.06
CA GLY A 65 -26.23 6.88 -9.77
C GLY A 65 -26.80 6.28 -11.05
N ARG A 66 -26.54 5.00 -11.27
CA ARG A 66 -27.38 3.97 -11.93
C ARG A 66 -26.51 2.71 -12.07
N ALA A 67 -26.99 1.49 -11.81
CA ALA A 67 -28.35 0.99 -11.72
C ALA A 67 -28.49 0.00 -10.54
#